data_AF-A0A137Q5U0-F1
#
_entry.id   AF-A0A137Q5U0-F1
#
_cell.length_a   1.000
_cell.length_b   1.000
_cell.length_c   1.000
_cell.angle_alpha   90.00
_cell.angle_beta   90.00
_cell.angle_gamma   90.00
#
_symmetry.space_group_name_H-M   'P 1'
#
loop_
_entity.id
_entity.type
_entity.pdbx_description
1 polymer ?
#
loop_
_entity_poly.entity_id
_entity_poly.type
_entity_poly.pdbx_seq_one_letter_code
_entity_poly.pdbx_strand_id
1 'polypeptide(L)'
;MQSVKCVLVGDNGIGKTSLLITYTTNRFPGDYIPTVFGGWVANVQVGEERCYLDLFDTISKEEYDRLRPLAYPKTVLDEADRLLDMDFGPSIDKILKVIPKERTTYLFSATMTTKVAKLQRASLSNPVRVEVSTKYQTVSTLLQYYLLMPLKDKDAYLVYLANMLAQNSIIIFTRTVHDASRLSIILRTLGFPAVPLHGQLSQSQRLGALGKFKSGGRKVLVATDVASRGLDIPSVDVVINFDIPTHSKDYIHRVGRTARAGRAGKSITLVTQYDVELIQRIEQVIGKKMELWPTDDQEIALLKERVDEAGRIAAAELREQAANGNKGRKRRREGGGRDDQDRDDDVVEAGMPTKRKKGGR
;
A
#
# COMPACT_ATOMS: atom_id res chain seq x y z
N MET A 1 -30.82 6.34 28.25
CA MET A 1 -30.54 7.71 27.78
C MET A 1 -29.57 7.59 26.61
N GLN A 2 -29.91 8.18 25.47
CA GLN A 2 -29.16 8.11 24.22
C GLN A 2 -27.72 8.60 24.40
N SER A 3 -26.75 7.89 23.83
CA SER A 3 -25.59 8.56 23.24
C SER A 3 -25.33 7.99 21.84
N VAL A 4 -25.69 8.80 20.86
CA VAL A 4 -25.32 8.74 19.45
C VAL A 4 -23.81 8.46 19.36
N LYS A 5 -23.36 7.30 18.87
CA LYS A 5 -23.11 6.96 17.44
C LYS A 5 -22.47 8.10 16.64
N CYS A 6 -21.15 8.20 16.63
CA CYS A 6 -20.50 9.02 15.59
C CYS A 6 -19.18 8.39 15.13
N VAL A 7 -19.13 8.05 13.84
CA VAL A 7 -17.92 8.14 13.01
C VAL A 7 -18.37 8.75 11.68
N LEU A 8 -17.69 9.83 11.32
CA LEU A 8 -17.92 10.62 10.12
C LEU A 8 -17.68 9.79 8.85
N VAL A 9 -18.63 9.86 7.93
CA VAL A 9 -18.38 9.58 6.51
C VAL A 9 -18.18 10.92 5.83
N GLY A 10 -16.98 11.13 5.30
CA GLY A 10 -16.67 12.24 4.42
C GLY A 10 -16.08 11.71 3.12
N ASP A 11 -16.55 12.27 2.01
CA ASP A 11 -16.04 12.04 0.66
C ASP A 11 -14.52 12.15 0.60
N ASN A 12 -13.92 11.34 -0.28
CA ASN A 12 -12.55 11.42 -0.82
C ASN A 12 -11.73 12.60 -0.26
N GLY A 13 -11.15 12.46 0.94
CA GLY A 13 -10.74 13.66 1.67
C GLY A 13 -9.77 13.41 2.79
N ILE A 14 -10.15 12.54 3.72
CA ILE A 14 -9.37 12.30 4.93
C ILE A 14 -8.44 11.12 4.67
N GLY A 15 -7.14 11.30 4.91
CA GLY A 15 -6.15 10.24 4.86
C GLY A 15 -6.57 9.07 5.75
N LYS A 16 -7.03 7.98 5.15
CA LYS A 16 -7.43 6.77 5.86
C LYS A 16 -6.19 5.88 5.97
N THR A 17 -5.61 5.84 7.15
CA THR A 17 -4.58 4.87 7.53
C THR A 17 -4.80 4.61 9.01
N SER A 18 -5.21 3.39 9.38
CA SER A 18 -4.79 2.68 10.61
C SER A 18 -5.56 1.37 10.76
N LEU A 19 -4.86 0.24 10.77
CA LEU A 19 -5.34 -0.99 11.42
C LEU A 19 -5.06 -0.84 12.91
N LEU A 20 -6.06 -1.03 13.79
CA LEU A 20 -5.86 -1.10 15.24
C LEU A 20 -6.29 -2.49 15.73
N ILE A 21 -5.32 -3.34 16.06
CA ILE A 21 -5.53 -4.56 16.83
C ILE A 21 -4.99 -4.30 18.23
N THR A 22 -5.85 -3.85 19.14
CA THR A 22 -5.50 -3.73 20.56
C THR A 22 -5.78 -5.08 21.23
N TYR A 23 -4.71 -5.79 21.59
CA TYR A 23 -4.77 -6.84 22.59
C TYR A 23 -3.76 -6.52 23.68
N THR A 24 -4.24 -5.93 24.75
CA THR A 24 -3.55 -6.02 26.03
C THR A 24 -4.59 -6.46 27.04
N THR A 25 -4.10 -7.15 28.06
CA THR A 25 -4.79 -7.53 29.29
C THR A 25 -5.69 -6.41 29.85
N ASN A 26 -6.43 -6.64 30.92
CA ASN A 26 -7.33 -5.65 31.58
C ASN A 26 -6.66 -4.31 32.05
N ARG A 27 -5.54 -3.88 31.47
CA ARG A 27 -4.80 -2.64 31.75
C ARG A 27 -4.37 -1.97 30.45
N PHE A 28 -4.64 -0.66 30.37
CA PHE A 28 -4.13 0.22 29.32
C PHE A 28 -2.64 0.49 29.59
N PRO A 29 -1.74 0.44 28.58
CA PRO A 29 -0.32 0.74 28.77
C PRO A 29 -0.11 2.17 29.32
N GLY A 30 0.83 2.33 30.26
CA GLY A 30 1.07 3.63 30.92
C GLY A 30 1.78 4.66 30.03
N ASP A 31 2.52 4.16 29.05
CA ASP A 31 3.40 4.94 28.17
C ASP A 31 3.09 4.65 26.70
N TYR A 32 2.99 5.72 25.90
CA TYR A 32 2.89 5.62 24.45
C TYR A 32 4.22 5.17 23.85
N ILE A 33 4.25 3.99 23.23
CA ILE A 33 5.40 3.50 22.48
C ILE A 33 5.00 3.43 21.00
N PRO A 34 5.37 4.43 20.17
CA PRO A 34 5.05 4.42 18.74
C PRO A 34 5.70 3.20 18.08
N THR A 35 4.91 2.29 17.52
CA THR A 35 5.43 1.16 16.74
C THR A 35 5.36 1.51 15.26
N VAL A 36 6.34 2.28 14.80
CA VAL A 36 6.58 2.44 13.36
C VAL A 36 7.44 1.25 12.91
N PHE A 37 6.92 0.42 12.00
CA PHE A 37 7.44 -0.93 11.70
C PHE A 37 8.94 -1.16 11.85
N GLY A 38 9.23 -2.13 12.70
CA GLY A 38 10.46 -2.88 12.80
C GLY A 38 10.47 -3.80 14.02
N GLY A 39 9.84 -4.98 13.92
CA GLY A 39 10.32 -6.17 14.67
C GLY A 39 9.47 -6.77 15.78
N TRP A 40 8.26 -6.29 16.09
CA TRP A 40 7.41 -6.98 17.08
C TRP A 40 6.54 -8.06 16.43
N VAL A 41 7.12 -9.27 16.36
CA VAL A 41 6.39 -10.51 16.12
C VAL A 41 5.96 -11.07 17.47
N ALA A 42 4.66 -11.05 17.76
CA ALA A 42 4.12 -11.72 18.92
C ALA A 42 3.96 -13.21 18.61
N ASN A 43 4.65 -14.06 19.38
CA ASN A 43 4.40 -15.50 19.36
C ASN A 43 3.12 -15.77 20.15
N VAL A 44 2.06 -16.13 19.45
CA VAL A 44 0.78 -16.48 20.06
C VAL A 44 0.53 -17.95 19.84
N GLN A 45 0.42 -18.67 20.95
CA GLN A 45 0.12 -20.09 20.92
C GLN A 45 -1.40 -20.28 20.79
N VAL A 46 -1.82 -20.95 19.72
CA VAL A 46 -3.22 -21.20 19.38
C VAL A 46 -3.44 -22.71 19.38
N GLY A 47 -3.91 -23.25 20.50
CA GLY A 47 -3.91 -24.70 20.73
C GLY A 47 -2.47 -25.23 20.84
N GLU A 48 -2.13 -26.26 20.07
CA GLU A 48 -0.78 -26.83 20.03
C GLU A 48 0.15 -26.11 19.02
N GLU A 49 -0.39 -25.22 18.17
CA GLU A 49 0.40 -24.53 17.15
C GLU A 49 0.87 -23.14 17.59
N ARG A 50 2.11 -22.79 17.24
CA ARG A 50 2.64 -21.43 17.40
C ARG A 50 2.38 -20.61 16.16
N CYS A 51 1.67 -19.49 16.32
CA CYS A 51 1.41 -18.51 15.28
C CYS A 51 2.18 -17.22 15.54
N TYR A 52 2.64 -16.58 14.46
CA TYR A 52 3.37 -15.33 14.48
C TYR A 52 2.41 -14.20 14.09
N LEU A 53 2.24 -13.21 14.96
CA LEU A 53 1.38 -12.03 14.72
C LEU A 53 2.24 -10.77 14.63
N ASP A 54 2.16 -10.10 13.49
CA ASP A 54 2.73 -8.76 13.30
C ASP A 54 1.72 -7.71 13.80
N LEU A 55 2.15 -6.84 14.72
CA LEU A 55 1.33 -5.75 15.27
C LEU A 55 1.56 -4.44 14.51
N PHE A 56 0.45 -3.74 14.20
CA PHE A 56 0.45 -2.49 13.44
C PHE A 56 -0.26 -1.38 14.25
N ASP A 57 0.41 -0.25 14.52
CA ASP A 57 -0.20 0.94 15.15
C ASP A 57 0.31 2.23 14.48
N THR A 58 -0.59 3.16 14.14
CA THR A 58 -0.30 4.41 13.40
C THR A 58 -0.90 5.66 14.04
N ILE A 59 -1.43 5.59 15.26
CA ILE A 59 -2.06 6.76 15.92
C ILE A 59 -1.02 7.73 16.45
N SER A 60 -1.32 9.03 16.51
CA SER A 60 -0.47 10.05 17.13
C SER A 60 -0.47 9.97 18.67
N LYS A 61 0.55 10.54 19.34
CA LYS A 61 0.61 10.58 20.82
C LYS A 61 -0.61 11.27 21.43
N GLU A 62 -1.08 12.34 20.79
CA GLU A 62 -2.27 13.09 21.23
C GLU A 62 -3.57 12.27 21.09
N GLU A 63 -3.68 11.42 20.07
CA GLU A 63 -4.80 10.48 19.93
C GLU A 63 -4.69 9.30 20.92
N TYR A 64 -3.49 8.79 21.18
CA TYR A 64 -3.23 7.80 22.23
C TYR A 64 -3.64 8.30 23.61
N ASP A 65 -3.25 9.54 23.95
CA ASP A 65 -3.57 10.16 25.25
C ASP A 65 -5.08 10.42 25.40
N ARG A 66 -5.79 10.70 24.30
CA ARG A 66 -7.26 10.78 24.28
C ARG A 66 -7.96 9.43 24.45
N LEU A 67 -7.32 8.33 24.04
CA LEU A 67 -7.83 6.96 24.13
C LEU A 67 -7.47 6.28 25.47
N ARG A 68 -6.52 6.83 26.23
CA ARG A 68 -6.06 6.31 27.53
C ARG A 68 -7.13 6.14 28.62
N PRO A 69 -8.14 7.02 28.76
CA PRO A 69 -9.22 6.84 29.74
C PRO A 69 -10.23 5.74 29.34
N LEU A 70 -10.08 5.18 28.14
CA LEU A 70 -11.06 4.39 27.43
C LEU A 70 -10.52 2.96 27.21
N ALA A 71 -10.30 2.20 28.29
CA ALA A 71 -9.97 0.78 28.20
C ALA A 71 -11.07 0.04 27.42
N TYR A 72 -10.80 -0.42 26.19
CA TYR A 72 -11.83 -1.02 25.36
C TYR A 72 -11.45 -2.32 24.65
N PRO A 73 -12.34 -3.34 24.70
CA PRO A 73 -12.31 -4.55 23.86
C PRO A 73 -12.82 -4.21 22.45
N LYS A 74 -12.00 -3.55 21.64
CA LYS A 74 -12.39 -3.09 20.29
C LYS A 74 -11.54 -3.75 19.21
N THR A 75 -12.16 -4.07 18.07
CA THR A 75 -11.46 -4.54 16.86
C THR A 75 -11.86 -3.67 15.70
N VAL A 76 -10.88 -3.16 14.94
CA VAL A 76 -11.15 -2.34 13.75
C VAL A 76 -10.62 -3.06 12.51
N LEU A 77 -11.50 -3.32 11.56
CA LEU A 77 -11.19 -3.86 10.24
C LEU A 77 -11.39 -2.75 9.21
N ASP A 78 -10.33 -2.03 8.87
CA ASP A 78 -10.36 -1.00 7.83
C ASP A 78 -9.97 -1.57 6.45
N GLU A 79 -10.50 -0.97 5.39
CA GLU A 79 -10.37 -1.46 4.00
C GLU A 79 -10.64 -2.98 3.86
N ALA A 80 -11.74 -3.46 4.46
CA ALA A 80 -12.02 -4.89 4.57
C ALA A 80 -12.11 -5.63 3.23
N ASP A 81 -12.55 -4.97 2.16
CA ASP A 81 -12.50 -5.51 0.81
C ASP A 81 -11.05 -5.78 0.34
N ARG A 82 -10.13 -4.89 0.68
CA ARG A 82 -8.71 -5.02 0.31
C ARG A 82 -7.97 -6.06 1.13
N LEU A 83 -8.25 -6.13 2.42
CA LEU A 83 -7.71 -7.19 3.29
C LEU A 83 -8.01 -8.59 2.71
N LEU A 84 -9.19 -8.78 2.14
CA LEU A 84 -9.63 -10.07 1.58
C LEU A 84 -9.19 -10.33 0.13
N ASP A 85 -8.72 -9.29 -0.59
CA ASP A 85 -8.14 -9.39 -1.93
C ASP A 85 -6.63 -9.69 -1.90
N MET A 86 -5.93 -9.31 -0.84
CA MET A 86 -4.50 -9.58 -0.63
C MET A 86 -4.23 -10.94 0.04
N ASP A 87 -5.22 -11.84 0.00
CA ASP A 87 -5.18 -13.17 0.61
C ASP A 87 -4.90 -13.18 2.13
N PHE A 88 -5.18 -12.09 2.85
CA PHE A 88 -5.11 -12.09 4.32
C PHE A 88 -6.31 -12.77 4.99
N GLY A 89 -7.30 -13.25 4.23
CA GLY A 89 -8.49 -13.92 4.75
C GLY A 89 -8.18 -15.02 5.77
N PRO A 90 -7.30 -16.01 5.46
CA PRO A 90 -6.90 -17.04 6.41
C PRO A 90 -6.25 -16.50 7.69
N SER A 91 -5.46 -15.43 7.58
CA SER A 91 -4.83 -14.78 8.74
C SER A 91 -5.86 -14.07 9.61
N ILE A 92 -6.84 -13.39 8.99
CA ILE A 92 -7.94 -12.74 9.69
C ILE A 92 -8.81 -13.78 10.41
N ASP A 93 -9.11 -14.91 9.76
CA ASP A 93 -9.87 -15.99 10.40
C ASP A 93 -9.15 -16.55 11.63
N LYS A 94 -7.81 -16.69 11.58
CA LYS A 94 -7.01 -17.08 12.75
C LYS A 94 -7.11 -16.05 13.87
N ILE A 95 -7.00 -14.75 13.55
CA ILE A 95 -7.13 -13.66 14.53
C ILE A 95 -8.52 -13.68 15.16
N LEU A 96 -9.59 -13.75 14.35
CA LEU A 96 -10.98 -13.74 14.83
C LEU A 96 -11.32 -14.92 15.75
N LYS A 97 -10.62 -16.06 15.63
CA LYS A 97 -10.77 -17.23 16.51
C LYS A 97 -10.15 -17.03 17.89
N VAL A 98 -9.08 -16.23 17.99
CA VAL A 98 -8.30 -16.07 19.22
C VAL A 98 -8.78 -14.87 20.04
N ILE A 99 -9.34 -13.84 19.39
CA ILE A 99 -9.83 -12.64 20.08
C ILE A 99 -11.17 -12.88 20.81
N PRO A 100 -11.43 -12.22 21.97
CA PRO A 100 -12.63 -12.37 22.78
C PRO A 100 -13.88 -12.15 21.96
N LYS A 101 -14.90 -12.98 22.20
CA LYS A 101 -16.21 -12.86 21.55
C LYS A 101 -16.95 -11.60 22.00
N GLU A 102 -16.79 -11.21 23.27
CA GLU A 102 -17.34 -9.97 23.81
C GLU A 102 -16.41 -8.80 23.47
N ARG A 103 -16.67 -8.20 22.31
CA ARG A 103 -15.93 -7.04 21.81
C ARG A 103 -16.81 -6.17 20.94
N THR A 104 -16.43 -4.90 20.81
CA THR A 104 -17.02 -4.00 19.82
C THR A 104 -16.17 -4.01 18.56
N THR A 105 -16.66 -4.62 17.49
CA THR A 105 -15.97 -4.64 16.20
C THR A 105 -16.51 -3.52 15.28
N TYR A 106 -15.61 -2.79 14.65
CA TYR A 106 -15.89 -1.85 13.57
C TYR A 106 -15.33 -2.40 12.27
N LEU A 107 -16.13 -2.38 11.20
CA LEU A 107 -15.72 -2.81 9.87
C LEU A 107 -15.99 -1.68 8.90
N PHE A 108 -14.94 -1.23 8.23
CA PHE A 108 -14.98 -0.23 7.18
C PHE A 108 -14.57 -0.88 5.87
N SER A 109 -15.34 -0.63 4.83
CA SER A 109 -15.05 -1.13 3.49
C SER A 109 -15.51 -0.11 2.47
N ALA A 110 -14.71 0.12 1.43
CA ALA A 110 -15.15 0.92 0.29
C ALA A 110 -16.21 0.16 -0.51
N THR A 111 -16.16 -1.18 -0.50
CA THR A 111 -17.06 -2.02 -1.28
C THR A 111 -17.61 -3.22 -0.51
N MET A 112 -18.85 -3.61 -0.83
CA MET A 112 -19.47 -4.81 -0.28
C MET A 112 -19.36 -5.99 -1.26
N THR A 113 -18.24 -6.72 -1.21
CA THR A 113 -18.11 -8.01 -1.93
C THR A 113 -18.74 -9.16 -1.14
N THR A 114 -18.95 -10.30 -1.79
CA THR A 114 -19.38 -11.54 -1.10
C THR A 114 -18.37 -11.97 -0.03
N LYS A 115 -17.07 -11.75 -0.25
CA LYS A 115 -16.02 -11.97 0.75
C LYS A 115 -16.19 -11.04 1.96
N VAL A 116 -16.37 -9.73 1.75
CA VAL A 116 -16.61 -8.77 2.84
C VAL A 116 -17.89 -9.10 3.61
N ALA A 117 -18.96 -9.48 2.91
CA ALA A 117 -20.21 -9.89 3.55
C ALA A 117 -20.05 -11.16 4.42
N LYS A 118 -19.14 -12.08 4.05
CA LYS A 118 -18.77 -13.22 4.91
C LYS A 118 -17.97 -12.76 6.13
N LEU A 119 -16.96 -11.91 5.93
CA LEU A 119 -16.16 -11.35 7.01
C LEU A 119 -17.01 -10.56 8.02
N GLN A 120 -17.95 -9.74 7.53
CA GLN A 120 -18.91 -9.02 8.36
C GLN A 120 -19.69 -9.96 9.28
N ARG A 121 -20.22 -11.07 8.74
CA ARG A 121 -20.97 -12.07 9.52
C ARG A 121 -20.10 -12.81 10.54
N ALA A 122 -18.82 -13.02 10.22
CA ALA A 122 -17.89 -13.70 11.10
C ALA A 122 -17.33 -12.79 12.22
N SER A 123 -17.27 -11.47 11.98
CA SER A 123 -16.56 -10.52 12.85
C SER A 123 -17.46 -9.60 13.66
N LEU A 124 -18.72 -9.39 13.24
CA LEU A 124 -19.67 -8.48 13.87
C LEU A 124 -20.85 -9.23 14.50
N SER A 125 -21.38 -8.70 15.61
CA SER A 125 -22.65 -9.14 16.22
C SER A 125 -23.66 -7.99 16.18
N ASN A 126 -24.84 -8.23 15.58
CA ASN A 126 -25.92 -7.25 15.39
C ASN A 126 -25.43 -5.83 14.97
N PRO A 127 -24.71 -5.68 13.85
CA PRO A 127 -24.07 -4.41 13.51
C PRO A 127 -25.08 -3.36 13.07
N VAL A 128 -24.84 -2.12 13.46
CA VAL A 128 -25.47 -0.94 12.84
C VAL A 128 -24.83 -0.74 11.48
N ARG A 129 -25.61 -0.88 10.41
CA ARG A 129 -25.14 -0.63 9.04
C ARG A 129 -25.34 0.83 8.68
N VAL A 130 -24.24 1.50 8.33
CA VAL A 130 -24.25 2.81 7.70
C VAL A 130 -23.70 2.62 6.30
N GLU A 131 -24.55 2.80 5.30
CA GLU A 131 -24.18 2.67 3.89
C GLU A 131 -24.42 3.99 3.21
N VAL A 132 -23.35 4.55 2.66
CA VAL A 132 -23.48 5.64 1.71
C VAL A 132 -23.74 4.97 0.37
N SER A 133 -25.01 5.01 -0.04
CA SER A 133 -25.42 4.62 -1.38
C SER A 133 -24.70 5.52 -2.37
N THR A 134 -23.58 5.07 -2.88
CA THR A 134 -23.07 5.53 -4.16
C THR A 134 -22.86 4.28 -5.00
N LYS A 135 -23.68 4.13 -6.05
CA LYS A 135 -23.20 3.53 -7.29
C LYS A 135 -21.77 4.04 -7.46
N TYR A 136 -20.79 3.17 -7.66
CA TYR A 136 -19.38 3.51 -7.90
C TYR A 136 -19.19 4.85 -8.64
N GLN A 137 -19.21 5.96 -7.91
CA GLN A 137 -19.33 7.30 -8.46
C GLN A 137 -18.11 8.06 -8.01
N THR A 138 -17.42 8.58 -9.00
CA THR A 138 -16.40 9.60 -8.79
C THR A 138 -17.05 10.89 -8.33
N VAL A 139 -16.34 11.67 -7.52
CA VAL A 139 -16.79 13.02 -7.12
C VAL A 139 -17.07 13.87 -8.35
N SER A 140 -18.10 14.70 -8.30
CA SER A 140 -18.55 15.52 -9.44
C SER A 140 -17.49 16.52 -9.93
N THR A 141 -16.57 16.91 -9.05
CA THR A 141 -15.45 17.82 -9.35
C THR A 141 -14.25 17.13 -10.02
N LEU A 142 -14.30 15.80 -10.22
CA LEU A 142 -13.25 15.05 -10.90
C LEU A 142 -13.48 15.07 -12.43
N LEU A 143 -12.54 15.69 -13.13
CA LEU A 143 -12.45 15.63 -14.59
C LEU A 143 -11.69 14.37 -15.01
N GLN A 144 -12.33 13.53 -15.81
CA GLN A 144 -11.82 12.20 -16.18
C GLN A 144 -11.58 12.13 -17.68
N TYR A 145 -10.33 11.89 -18.04
CA TYR A 145 -9.88 11.81 -19.41
C TYR A 145 -9.24 10.47 -19.71
N TYR A 146 -9.33 10.06 -20.97
CA TYR A 146 -8.48 9.01 -21.53
C TYR A 146 -7.56 9.63 -22.58
N LEU A 147 -6.40 9.02 -22.77
CA LEU A 147 -5.43 9.43 -23.78
C LEU A 147 -5.02 8.20 -24.60
N LEU A 148 -5.40 8.18 -25.88
CA LEU A 148 -5.13 7.07 -26.78
C LEU A 148 -3.73 7.21 -27.40
N MET A 149 -2.93 6.14 -27.36
CA MET A 149 -1.61 6.13 -28.01
C MET A 149 -1.17 4.74 -28.47
N PRO A 150 -0.18 4.65 -29.39
CA PRO A 150 0.54 3.42 -29.63
C PRO A 150 1.36 2.99 -28.40
N LEU A 151 1.32 1.71 -28.03
CA LEU A 151 2.09 1.17 -26.90
C LEU A 151 3.59 1.54 -26.94
N LYS A 152 4.20 1.53 -28.14
CA LYS A 152 5.63 1.84 -28.32
C LYS A 152 6.00 3.27 -27.90
N ASP A 153 5.05 4.20 -28.00
CA ASP A 153 5.26 5.62 -27.73
C ASP A 153 4.79 6.01 -26.32
N LYS A 154 4.31 5.05 -25.53
CA LYS A 154 3.63 5.30 -24.24
C LYS A 154 4.44 6.14 -23.26
N ASP A 155 5.76 5.94 -23.20
CA ASP A 155 6.65 6.75 -22.37
C ASP A 155 6.73 8.20 -22.86
N ALA A 156 6.74 8.43 -24.17
CA ALA A 156 6.79 9.77 -24.74
C ALA A 156 5.50 10.54 -24.44
N TYR A 157 4.35 9.88 -24.50
CA TYR A 157 3.07 10.47 -24.09
C TYR A 157 3.03 10.79 -22.58
N LEU A 158 3.62 9.94 -21.73
CA LEU A 158 3.74 10.26 -20.30
C LEU A 158 4.58 11.52 -20.07
N VAL A 159 5.71 11.64 -20.77
CA VAL A 159 6.61 12.79 -20.66
C VAL A 159 5.96 14.06 -21.22
N TYR A 160 5.20 13.94 -22.30
CA TYR A 160 4.36 15.02 -22.83
C TYR A 160 3.38 15.54 -21.76
N LEU A 161 2.65 14.64 -21.09
CA LEU A 161 1.76 15.02 -19.98
C LEU A 161 2.52 15.65 -18.81
N ALA A 162 3.71 15.13 -18.47
CA ALA A 162 4.53 15.68 -17.40
C ALA A 162 4.99 17.11 -17.71
N ASN A 163 5.30 17.43 -18.97
CA ASN A 163 5.60 18.80 -19.42
C ASN A 163 4.38 19.71 -19.29
N MET A 164 3.25 19.30 -19.86
CA MET A 164 2.00 20.07 -19.86
C MET A 164 1.48 20.35 -18.44
N LEU A 165 1.76 19.44 -17.51
CA LEU A 165 1.28 19.49 -16.13
C LEU A 165 2.41 19.72 -15.12
N ALA A 166 3.55 20.29 -15.55
CA ALA A 166 4.74 20.46 -14.71
C ALA A 166 4.52 21.30 -13.43
N GLN A 167 3.47 22.12 -13.42
CA GLN A 167 3.09 22.91 -12.25
C GLN A 167 2.33 22.09 -11.20
N ASN A 168 1.68 21.01 -11.61
CA ASN A 168 0.81 20.19 -10.76
C ASN A 168 1.59 19.17 -9.92
N SER A 169 1.00 18.79 -8.79
CA SER A 169 1.36 17.56 -8.09
C SER A 169 0.72 16.36 -8.81
N ILE A 170 1.54 15.38 -9.17
CA ILE A 170 1.12 14.25 -10.00
C ILE A 170 1.42 12.93 -9.27
N ILE A 171 0.44 12.04 -9.22
CA ILE A 171 0.67 10.62 -8.95
C ILE A 171 0.49 9.79 -10.22
N ILE A 172 1.48 8.96 -10.54
CA ILE A 172 1.47 8.06 -11.69
C ILE A 172 1.33 6.64 -11.17
N PHE A 173 0.26 5.94 -11.57
CA PHE A 173 0.05 4.55 -11.19
C PHE A 173 0.53 3.59 -12.26
N THR A 174 1.42 2.67 -11.87
CA THR A 174 1.92 1.57 -12.71
C THR A 174 1.48 0.22 -12.16
N ARG A 175 1.43 -0.79 -13.02
CA ARG A 175 1.12 -2.17 -12.63
C ARG A 175 2.30 -2.82 -11.91
N THR A 176 3.52 -2.62 -12.41
CA THR A 176 4.70 -3.33 -11.91
C THR A 176 5.64 -2.42 -11.12
N VAL A 177 6.39 -3.05 -10.21
CA VAL A 177 7.47 -2.40 -9.46
C VAL A 177 8.59 -1.94 -10.40
N HIS A 178 8.90 -2.77 -11.41
CA HIS A 178 9.90 -2.45 -12.41
C HIS A 178 9.56 -1.13 -13.13
N ASP A 179 8.32 -0.96 -13.56
CA ASP A 179 7.88 0.24 -14.26
C ASP A 179 7.88 1.46 -13.33
N ALA A 180 7.49 1.29 -12.06
CA ALA A 180 7.56 2.37 -11.08
C ALA A 180 8.99 2.92 -10.93
N SER A 181 9.98 2.02 -10.86
CA SER A 181 11.39 2.40 -10.78
C SER A 181 11.92 2.97 -12.09
N ARG A 182 11.65 2.30 -13.22
CA ARG A 182 12.11 2.71 -14.56
C ARG A 182 11.58 4.10 -14.92
N LEU A 183 10.28 4.32 -14.80
CA LEU A 183 9.67 5.61 -15.14
C LEU A 183 10.17 6.72 -14.20
N SER A 184 10.39 6.42 -12.92
CA SER A 184 10.97 7.40 -12.00
C SER A 184 12.38 7.83 -12.42
N ILE A 185 13.20 6.93 -12.97
CA ILE A 185 14.51 7.28 -13.50
C ILE A 185 14.38 8.10 -14.79
N ILE A 186 13.56 7.64 -15.75
CA ILE A 186 13.31 8.36 -17.02
C ILE A 186 12.90 9.81 -16.75
N LEU A 187 11.90 9.99 -15.88
CA LEU A 187 11.39 11.31 -15.51
C LEU A 187 12.49 12.18 -14.89
N ARG A 188 13.31 11.64 -13.97
CA ARG A 188 14.44 12.39 -13.38
C ARG A 188 15.51 12.76 -14.41
N THR A 189 15.86 11.84 -15.30
CA THR A 189 16.83 12.08 -16.38
C THR A 189 16.36 13.21 -17.29
N LEU A 190 15.05 13.33 -17.50
CA LEU A 190 14.43 14.39 -18.30
C LEU A 190 14.11 15.67 -17.51
N GLY A 191 14.55 15.77 -16.25
CA GLY A 191 14.42 16.97 -15.43
C GLY A 191 13.16 17.04 -14.56
N PHE A 192 12.29 16.03 -14.58
CA PHE A 192 11.13 15.98 -13.70
C PHE A 192 11.50 15.41 -12.33
N PRO A 193 11.22 16.12 -11.23
CA PRO A 193 11.55 15.66 -9.89
C PRO A 193 10.59 14.54 -9.45
N ALA A 194 10.87 13.31 -9.89
CA ALA A 194 10.07 12.11 -9.63
C ALA A 194 10.67 11.21 -8.54
N VAL A 195 9.80 10.52 -7.79
CA VAL A 195 10.18 9.54 -6.77
C VAL A 195 9.34 8.26 -6.85
N PRO A 196 9.94 7.06 -6.77
CA PRO A 196 9.19 5.80 -6.80
C PRO A 196 8.58 5.48 -5.42
N LEU A 197 7.44 4.80 -5.43
CA LEU A 197 6.77 4.24 -4.25
C LEU A 197 6.21 2.85 -4.60
N HIS A 198 6.96 1.80 -4.26
CA HIS A 198 6.61 0.42 -4.59
C HIS A 198 6.97 -0.56 -3.46
N GLY A 199 6.45 -1.79 -3.51
CA GLY A 199 6.56 -2.77 -2.42
C GLY A 199 7.98 -3.29 -2.13
N GLN A 200 8.91 -3.17 -3.09
CA GLN A 200 10.33 -3.53 -2.87
C GLN A 200 11.14 -2.47 -2.10
N LEU A 201 10.58 -1.28 -1.84
CA LEU A 201 11.23 -0.29 -0.98
C LEU A 201 11.05 -0.68 0.49
N SER A 202 12.08 -0.46 1.30
CA SER A 202 11.94 -0.55 2.75
C SER A 202 10.93 0.48 3.26
N GLN A 203 10.34 0.25 4.44
CA GLN A 203 9.37 1.19 5.00
C GLN A 203 9.99 2.59 5.21
N SER A 204 11.25 2.69 5.63
CA SER A 204 11.92 4.00 5.77
C SER A 204 12.12 4.68 4.42
N GLN A 205 12.41 3.93 3.36
CA GLN A 205 12.51 4.46 2.00
C GLN A 205 11.14 4.94 1.50
N ARG A 206 10.06 4.19 1.76
CA ARG A 206 8.68 4.60 1.42
C ARG A 206 8.28 5.90 2.12
N LEU A 207 8.56 6.01 3.43
CA LEU A 207 8.30 7.22 4.21
C LEU A 207 9.16 8.41 3.74
N GLY A 208 10.44 8.17 3.44
CA GLY A 208 11.32 9.20 2.88
C GLY A 208 10.88 9.68 1.50
N ALA A 209 10.42 8.79 0.63
CA ALA A 209 9.84 9.13 -0.66
C ALA A 209 8.57 9.98 -0.50
N LEU A 210 7.68 9.56 0.40
CA LEU A 210 6.46 10.29 0.71
C LEU A 210 6.75 11.65 1.34
N GLY A 211 7.73 11.75 2.24
CA GLY A 211 8.15 13.01 2.85
C GLY A 211 8.67 14.01 1.81
N LYS A 212 9.49 13.55 0.86
CA LYS A 212 9.97 14.36 -0.28
C LYS A 212 8.83 14.84 -1.19
N PHE A 213 7.79 14.05 -1.35
CA PHE A 213 6.60 14.42 -2.11
C PHE A 213 5.72 15.42 -1.34
N LYS A 214 5.44 15.14 -0.05
CA LYS A 214 4.65 16.01 0.84
C LYS A 214 5.26 17.40 1.01
N SER A 215 6.59 17.50 1.06
CA SER A 215 7.27 18.80 1.17
C SER A 215 7.27 19.62 -0.13
N GLY A 216 6.78 19.08 -1.24
CA GLY A 216 6.85 19.71 -2.56
C GLY A 216 8.22 19.62 -3.23
N GLY A 217 9.24 19.05 -2.58
CA GLY A 217 10.57 18.84 -3.17
C GLY A 217 10.56 17.86 -4.34
N ARG A 218 9.54 17.02 -4.44
CA ARG A 218 9.22 16.16 -5.59
C ARG A 218 7.78 16.38 -5.99
N LYS A 219 7.54 16.76 -7.25
CA LYS A 219 6.18 16.99 -7.77
C LYS A 219 5.53 15.74 -8.36
N VAL A 220 6.31 14.69 -8.62
CA VAL A 220 5.83 13.47 -9.27
C VAL A 220 6.10 12.26 -8.38
N LEU A 221 5.05 11.50 -8.07
CA LEU A 221 5.12 10.24 -7.33
C LEU A 221 4.74 9.10 -8.27
N VAL A 222 5.64 8.17 -8.53
CA VAL A 222 5.34 6.99 -9.37
C VAL A 222 5.12 5.79 -8.47
N ALA A 223 3.91 5.24 -8.45
CA ALA A 223 3.50 4.25 -7.46
C ALA A 223 2.83 3.01 -8.06
N THR A 224 3.01 1.87 -7.39
CA THR A 224 2.12 0.71 -7.59
C THR A 224 0.93 0.77 -6.64
N ASP A 225 -0.18 0.12 -7.01
CA ASP A 225 -1.39 0.08 -6.17
C ASP A 225 -1.06 -0.41 -4.75
N VAL A 226 -0.32 -1.52 -4.65
CA VAL A 226 0.04 -2.14 -3.36
C VAL A 226 0.81 -1.17 -2.46
N ALA A 227 1.73 -0.39 -3.03
CA ALA A 227 2.56 0.50 -2.23
C ALA A 227 1.92 1.83 -1.88
N SER A 228 0.84 2.21 -2.59
CA SER A 228 0.02 3.36 -2.24
C SER A 228 -1.00 3.07 -1.12
N ARG A 229 -1.23 1.79 -0.79
CA ARG A 229 -2.16 1.37 0.26
C ARG A 229 -1.55 1.54 1.65
N GLY A 230 -2.37 1.94 2.62
CA GLY A 230 -1.96 2.13 4.02
C GLY A 230 -0.95 3.25 4.24
N LEU A 231 -0.75 4.14 3.25
CA LEU A 231 0.01 5.37 3.41
C LEU A 231 -0.92 6.55 3.19
N ASP A 232 -0.83 7.52 4.10
CA ASP A 232 -1.49 8.81 3.94
C ASP A 232 -0.78 9.63 2.84
N ILE A 233 -1.17 9.38 1.59
CA ILE A 233 -0.73 10.16 0.43
C ILE A 233 -1.56 11.45 0.39
N PRO A 234 -0.92 12.64 0.35
CA PRO A 234 -1.65 13.90 0.28
C PRO A 234 -2.48 13.95 -1.00
N SER A 235 -3.57 14.71 -0.98
CA SER A 235 -4.36 14.95 -2.19
C SER A 235 -3.49 15.59 -3.26
N VAL A 236 -3.48 14.99 -4.45
CA VAL A 236 -2.75 15.50 -5.62
C VAL A 236 -3.67 16.25 -6.58
N ASP A 237 -3.10 17.05 -7.47
CA ASP A 237 -3.88 17.78 -8.48
C ASP A 237 -4.22 16.89 -9.69
N VAL A 238 -3.32 15.96 -10.03
CA VAL A 238 -3.49 15.06 -11.17
C VAL A 238 -3.15 13.62 -10.81
N VAL A 239 -4.02 12.70 -11.23
CA VAL A 239 -3.78 11.25 -11.25
C VAL A 239 -3.55 10.80 -12.68
N ILE A 240 -2.41 10.16 -12.96
CA ILE A 240 -2.13 9.52 -14.24
C ILE A 240 -2.16 8.01 -14.04
N ASN A 241 -3.10 7.32 -14.70
CA ASN A 241 -3.05 5.87 -14.80
C ASN A 241 -2.14 5.52 -15.97
N PHE A 242 -0.87 5.25 -15.69
CA PHE A 242 0.05 4.78 -16.73
C PHE A 242 -0.40 3.42 -17.24
N ASP A 243 -0.73 2.51 -16.34
CA ASP A 243 -1.38 1.24 -16.69
C ASP A 243 -2.83 1.26 -16.24
N ILE A 244 -3.75 0.85 -17.11
CA ILE A 244 -5.15 0.72 -16.74
C ILE A 244 -5.29 -0.37 -15.67
N PRO A 245 -6.00 -0.10 -14.55
CA PRO A 245 -6.27 -1.13 -13.56
C PRO A 245 -7.15 -2.24 -14.14
N THR A 246 -6.90 -3.48 -13.76
CA THR A 246 -7.68 -4.65 -14.21
C THR A 246 -9.09 -4.68 -13.61
N HIS A 247 -9.26 -4.13 -12.40
CA HIS A 247 -10.54 -4.05 -11.72
C HIS A 247 -11.02 -2.60 -11.64
N SER A 248 -12.27 -2.35 -12.03
CA SER A 248 -12.86 -1.00 -12.01
C SER A 248 -12.86 -0.35 -10.62
N LYS A 249 -12.82 -1.15 -9.54
CA LYS A 249 -12.69 -0.65 -8.16
C LYS A 249 -11.34 0.02 -7.91
N ASP A 250 -10.27 -0.53 -8.47
CA ASP A 250 -8.93 0.04 -8.34
C ASP A 250 -8.87 1.40 -9.02
N TYR A 251 -9.54 1.56 -10.16
CA TYR A 251 -9.68 2.86 -10.82
C TYR A 251 -10.21 3.93 -9.86
N ILE A 252 -11.32 3.65 -9.18
CA ILE A 252 -11.95 4.58 -8.24
C ILE A 252 -11.02 4.94 -7.09
N HIS A 253 -10.27 3.96 -6.58
CA HIS A 253 -9.31 4.17 -5.49
C HIS A 253 -8.12 5.03 -5.91
N ARG A 254 -7.66 4.87 -7.15
CA ARG A 254 -6.59 5.67 -7.75
C ARG A 254 -7.05 7.11 -7.99
N VAL A 255 -8.17 7.31 -8.67
CA VAL A 255 -8.66 8.66 -8.97
C VAL A 255 -9.17 9.39 -7.73
N GLY A 256 -9.59 8.66 -6.69
CA GLY A 256 -9.86 9.21 -5.36
C GLY A 256 -8.65 9.78 -4.62
N ARG A 257 -7.45 9.79 -5.23
CA ARG A 257 -6.26 10.52 -4.73
C ARG A 257 -6.26 12.00 -5.12
N THR A 258 -7.10 12.41 -6.05
CA THR A 258 -7.32 13.81 -6.42
C THR A 258 -8.76 14.25 -6.11
N ALA A 259 -9.10 15.49 -6.46
CA ALA A 259 -10.42 16.08 -6.28
C ALA A 259 -10.96 15.97 -4.84
N ARG A 260 -10.06 16.13 -3.85
CA ARG A 260 -10.39 15.99 -2.43
C ARG A 260 -10.80 17.32 -1.79
N ALA A 261 -11.64 17.22 -0.75
CA ALA A 261 -12.08 18.36 0.06
C ALA A 261 -12.68 19.51 -0.76
N GLY A 262 -13.53 19.19 -1.74
CA GLY A 262 -14.22 20.17 -2.60
C GLY A 262 -13.37 20.77 -3.72
N ARG A 263 -12.08 20.44 -3.81
CA ARG A 263 -11.23 20.87 -4.92
C ARG A 263 -11.54 20.10 -6.20
N ALA A 264 -11.34 20.76 -7.34
CA ALA A 264 -11.30 20.07 -8.63
C ALA A 264 -10.01 19.27 -8.77
N GLY A 265 -10.07 18.19 -9.52
CA GLY A 265 -8.94 17.31 -9.80
C GLY A 265 -9.05 16.70 -11.19
N LYS A 266 -7.93 16.26 -11.74
CA LYS A 266 -7.89 15.61 -13.06
C LYS A 266 -7.39 14.19 -12.93
N SER A 267 -8.01 13.27 -13.67
CA SER A 267 -7.45 11.95 -13.91
C SER A 267 -7.28 11.69 -15.40
N ILE A 268 -6.09 11.28 -15.82
CA ILE A 268 -5.77 10.95 -17.21
C ILE A 268 -5.36 9.49 -17.28
N THR A 269 -6.02 8.70 -18.10
CA THR A 269 -5.71 7.27 -18.28
C THR A 269 -5.07 7.03 -19.63
N LEU A 270 -3.85 6.50 -19.65
CA LEU A 270 -3.16 6.14 -20.89
C LEU A 270 -3.79 4.84 -21.42
N VAL A 271 -4.26 4.85 -22.66
CA VAL A 271 -4.98 3.76 -23.31
C VAL A 271 -4.21 3.36 -24.56
N THR A 272 -3.77 2.11 -24.63
CA THR A 272 -3.18 1.55 -25.84
C THR A 272 -4.20 0.77 -26.66
N GLN A 273 -3.81 0.31 -27.84
CA GLN A 273 -4.65 -0.54 -28.68
C GLN A 273 -5.14 -1.84 -27.98
N TYR A 274 -4.48 -2.26 -26.90
CA TYR A 274 -4.82 -3.47 -26.15
C TYR A 274 -5.74 -3.21 -24.93
N ASP A 275 -5.99 -1.94 -24.59
CA ASP A 275 -6.65 -1.57 -23.34
C ASP A 275 -8.12 -1.13 -23.54
N VAL A 276 -8.64 -1.18 -24.77
CA VAL A 276 -9.97 -0.66 -25.14
C VAL A 276 -11.09 -1.31 -24.33
N GLU A 277 -11.04 -2.62 -24.12
CA GLU A 277 -12.05 -3.30 -23.29
C GLU A 277 -11.96 -2.88 -21.81
N LEU A 278 -10.75 -2.67 -21.28
CA LEU A 278 -10.56 -2.31 -19.88
C LEU A 278 -11.15 -0.93 -19.61
N ILE A 279 -10.90 0.05 -20.48
CA ILE A 279 -11.46 1.39 -20.31
C ILE A 279 -12.99 1.38 -20.44
N GLN A 280 -13.55 0.61 -21.38
CA GLN A 280 -15.01 0.49 -21.52
C GLN A 280 -15.68 -0.12 -20.28
N ARG A 281 -15.06 -1.14 -19.66
CA ARG A 281 -15.55 -1.71 -18.39
C ARG A 281 -15.48 -0.70 -17.25
N ILE A 282 -14.48 0.17 -17.23
CA ILE A 282 -14.40 1.25 -16.24
C ILE A 282 -15.52 2.26 -16.47
N GLU A 283 -15.71 2.73 -17.70
CA GLU A 283 -16.78 3.67 -18.09
C GLU A 283 -18.18 3.16 -17.73
N GLN A 284 -18.44 1.87 -17.94
CA GLN A 284 -19.69 1.21 -17.54
C GLN A 284 -19.92 1.28 -16.03
N VAL A 285 -18.87 1.05 -15.23
CA VAL A 285 -18.95 1.07 -13.77
C VAL A 285 -19.13 2.47 -13.22
N ILE A 286 -18.42 3.47 -13.77
CA ILE A 286 -18.56 4.88 -13.36
C ILE A 286 -19.82 5.54 -13.93
N GLY A 287 -20.48 4.91 -14.91
CA GLY A 287 -21.70 5.42 -15.55
C GLY A 287 -21.48 6.67 -16.39
N LYS A 288 -20.26 6.93 -16.85
CA LYS A 288 -19.88 8.11 -17.64
C LYS A 288 -18.81 7.73 -18.67
N LYS A 289 -18.92 8.29 -19.89
CA LYS A 289 -17.86 8.24 -20.91
C LYS A 289 -16.76 9.24 -20.58
N MET A 290 -15.51 8.80 -20.63
CA MET A 290 -14.36 9.68 -20.42
C MET A 290 -14.13 10.55 -21.65
N GLU A 291 -13.68 11.77 -21.43
CA GLU A 291 -13.35 12.69 -22.52
C GLU A 291 -11.95 12.39 -23.07
N LEU A 292 -11.75 12.56 -24.38
CA LEU A 292 -10.43 12.43 -24.98
C LEU A 292 -9.54 13.60 -24.52
N TRP A 293 -8.36 13.31 -24.00
CA TRP A 293 -7.36 14.33 -23.72
C TRP A 293 -6.77 14.86 -25.03
N PRO A 294 -6.72 16.19 -25.25
CA PRO A 294 -6.14 16.75 -26.46
C PRO A 294 -4.62 16.53 -26.50
N THR A 295 -4.09 16.18 -27.68
CA THR A 295 -2.66 16.01 -27.91
C THR A 295 -2.17 16.77 -29.11
N ASP A 296 -0.87 17.09 -29.07
CA ASP A 296 -0.10 17.54 -30.21
C ASP A 296 0.90 16.44 -30.61
N ASP A 297 0.62 15.76 -31.72
CA ASP A 297 1.44 14.67 -32.22
C ASP A 297 2.84 15.14 -32.65
N GLN A 298 3.01 16.41 -33.02
CA GLN A 298 4.30 16.98 -33.40
C GLN A 298 5.17 17.17 -32.15
N GLU A 299 4.61 17.74 -31.08
CA GLU A 299 5.33 17.88 -29.80
C GLU A 299 5.73 16.51 -29.24
N ILE A 300 4.84 15.52 -29.33
CA ILE A 300 5.14 14.15 -28.89
C ILE A 300 6.26 13.54 -29.74
N ALA A 301 6.24 13.74 -31.06
CA ALA A 301 7.29 13.25 -31.96
C ALA A 301 8.68 13.81 -31.61
N LEU A 302 8.76 15.09 -31.26
CA LEU A 302 10.01 15.74 -30.85
C LEU A 302 10.58 15.20 -29.53
N LEU A 303 9.73 14.62 -28.67
CA LEU A 303 10.16 14.03 -27.40
C LEU A 303 10.72 12.62 -27.56
N LYS A 304 10.35 11.87 -28.61
CA LYS A 304 10.61 10.42 -28.72
C LYS A 304 12.08 10.07 -28.56
N GLU A 305 12.97 10.71 -29.31
CA GLU A 305 14.40 10.40 -29.27
C GLU A 305 15.00 10.60 -27.86
N ARG A 306 14.67 11.72 -27.22
CA ARG A 306 15.13 12.03 -25.86
C ARG A 306 14.58 11.06 -24.83
N VAL A 307 13.33 10.63 -24.99
CA VAL A 307 12.68 9.67 -24.09
C VAL A 307 13.25 8.27 -24.26
N ASP A 308 13.52 7.85 -25.50
CA ASP A 308 14.15 6.57 -25.79
C ASP A 308 15.56 6.50 -25.18
N GLU A 309 16.34 7.57 -25.29
CA GLU A 309 17.67 7.64 -24.69
C GLU A 309 17.60 7.61 -23.15
N ALA A 310 16.69 8.38 -22.54
CA ALA A 310 16.43 8.30 -21.11
C ALA A 310 15.99 6.89 -20.68
N GLY A 311 15.23 6.18 -21.53
CA GLY A 311 14.83 4.79 -21.34
C GLY A 311 16.01 3.82 -21.33
N ARG A 312 17.01 4.02 -22.19
CA ARG A 312 18.25 3.22 -22.20
C ARG A 312 19.08 3.47 -20.94
N ILE A 313 19.23 4.72 -20.53
CA ILE A 313 19.91 5.10 -19.28
C ILE A 313 19.22 4.43 -18.08
N ALA A 314 17.88 4.51 -18.01
CA ALA A 314 17.13 3.87 -16.94
C ALA A 314 17.30 2.35 -16.91
N ALA A 315 17.33 1.70 -18.08
CA ALA A 315 17.55 0.26 -18.17
C ALA A 315 18.98 -0.16 -17.78
N ALA A 316 19.98 0.70 -18.00
CA ALA A 316 21.36 0.46 -17.56
C ALA A 316 21.49 0.62 -16.03
N GLU A 317 20.93 1.71 -15.48
CA GLU A 317 20.95 1.98 -14.04
C GLU A 317 20.26 0.87 -13.23
N LEU A 318 19.09 0.41 -13.67
CA LEU A 318 18.38 -0.69 -13.00
C LEU A 318 19.16 -2.01 -13.03
N ARG A 319 19.86 -2.30 -14.14
CA ARG A 319 20.73 -3.49 -14.25
C ARG A 319 21.90 -3.41 -13.28
N GLU A 320 22.52 -2.24 -13.15
CA GLU A 320 23.61 -2.02 -12.20
C GLU A 320 23.14 -2.16 -10.75
N GLN A 321 21.99 -1.56 -10.40
CA GLN A 321 21.38 -1.68 -9.08
C GLN A 321 21.08 -3.14 -8.71
N ALA A 322 20.55 -3.93 -9.66
CA ALA A 322 20.31 -5.35 -9.47
C ALA A 322 21.61 -6.16 -9.26
N ALA A 323 22.67 -5.85 -10.03
CA ALA A 323 23.96 -6.51 -9.90
C ALA A 323 24.63 -6.22 -8.54
N ASN A 324 24.56 -4.97 -8.07
CA ASN A 324 25.12 -4.55 -6.78
C ASN A 324 24.33 -5.12 -5.60
N GLY A 325 23.00 -5.22 -5.71
CA GLY A 325 22.16 -5.89 -4.72
C GLY A 325 22.52 -7.36 -4.49
N ASN A 326 22.86 -8.09 -5.56
CA ASN A 326 23.30 -9.49 -5.47
C ASN A 326 24.70 -9.65 -4.84
N LYS A 327 25.64 -8.74 -5.11
CA LYS A 327 26.97 -8.76 -4.47
C LYS A 327 26.91 -8.52 -2.96
N GLY A 328 26.04 -7.61 -2.50
CA GLY A 328 25.82 -7.36 -1.07
C GLY A 328 25.20 -8.56 -0.35
N ARG A 329 24.30 -9.29 -1.01
CA ARG A 329 23.66 -10.50 -0.46
C ARG A 329 24.61 -11.70 -0.40
N LYS A 330 25.57 -11.80 -1.33
CA LYS A 330 26.63 -12.83 -1.32
C LYS A 330 27.67 -12.60 -0.20
N ARG A 331 28.13 -11.37 -0.01
CA ARG A 331 29.05 -11.01 1.11
C ARG A 331 28.43 -11.28 2.50
N ARG A 332 27.13 -11.05 2.67
CA ARG A 332 26.42 -11.36 3.93
C ARG A 332 26.27 -12.85 4.21
N ARG A 333 26.34 -13.71 3.19
CA ARG A 333 26.33 -15.18 3.34
C ARG A 333 27.73 -15.74 3.60
N GLU A 334 28.78 -15.09 3.11
CA GLU A 334 30.17 -15.53 3.30
C GLU A 334 30.81 -14.97 4.58
N GLY A 335 30.26 -13.90 5.19
CA GLY A 335 30.75 -13.31 6.45
C GLY A 335 30.14 -13.89 7.74
N GLY A 336 29.40 -15.01 7.67
CA GLY A 336 28.77 -15.67 8.82
C GLY A 336 29.54 -16.87 9.37
N GLY A 337 30.85 -16.91 9.17
CA GLY A 337 31.69 -18.03 9.59
C GLY A 337 33.06 -17.56 10.05
N ARG A 338 33.20 -17.41 11.37
CA ARG A 338 34.41 -17.27 12.21
C ARG A 338 34.27 -16.05 13.12
N ASP A 339 33.75 -16.30 14.31
CA ASP A 339 34.37 -15.79 15.54
C ASP A 339 34.31 -16.93 16.56
N ASP A 340 35.48 -17.54 16.71
CA ASP A 340 35.85 -18.52 17.73
C ASP A 340 36.30 -17.75 18.98
N GLN A 341 36.15 -18.38 20.15
CA GLN A 341 36.71 -18.01 21.46
C GLN A 341 35.91 -17.01 22.31
N ASP A 342 35.03 -17.56 23.14
CA ASP A 342 35.11 -17.38 24.60
C ASP A 342 34.71 -18.73 25.23
N ARG A 343 35.72 -19.58 25.48
CA ARG A 343 35.62 -20.70 26.41
C ARG A 343 36.21 -20.20 27.72
N ASP A 344 35.33 -19.76 28.61
CA ASP A 344 35.64 -19.73 30.03
C ASP A 344 34.89 -20.85 30.73
N ASP A 345 35.64 -21.44 31.64
CA ASP A 345 35.39 -22.64 32.42
C ASP A 345 34.05 -22.62 33.16
N ASP A 346 33.38 -23.77 33.14
CA ASP A 346 32.70 -24.30 34.33
C ASP A 346 32.52 -25.81 34.17
N VAL A 347 33.50 -26.54 34.70
CA VAL A 347 33.40 -27.97 34.97
C VAL A 347 32.56 -28.14 36.22
N VAL A 348 31.34 -28.67 36.08
CA VAL A 348 30.64 -29.35 37.16
C VAL A 348 30.32 -30.78 36.75
N GLU A 349 30.98 -31.71 37.44
CA GLU A 349 30.66 -33.14 37.46
C GLU A 349 29.17 -33.37 37.71
N ALA A 350 28.56 -34.30 36.98
CA ALA A 350 27.94 -35.50 37.57
C ALA A 350 27.27 -36.38 36.50
N GLY A 351 27.61 -37.67 36.52
CA GLY A 351 26.63 -38.73 36.30
C GLY A 351 26.60 -39.38 34.91
N MET A 352 27.51 -40.33 34.66
CA MET A 352 27.18 -41.49 33.81
C MET A 352 26.14 -42.37 34.52
N PRO A 353 25.29 -43.09 33.76
CA PRO A 353 25.51 -44.52 33.72
C PRO A 353 25.47 -45.14 32.32
N THR A 354 26.32 -46.16 32.21
CA THR A 354 26.59 -47.03 31.08
C THR A 354 25.41 -47.94 30.74
N LYS A 355 25.17 -48.19 29.44
CA LYS A 355 24.40 -49.36 28.97
C LYS A 355 25.30 -50.31 28.16
N ARG A 356 25.53 -51.47 28.77
CA ARG A 356 26.21 -52.64 28.20
C ARG A 356 25.49 -53.16 26.96
N LYS A 357 26.27 -53.50 25.92
CA LYS A 357 25.89 -54.47 24.88
C LYS A 357 25.79 -55.88 25.48
N LYS A 358 24.76 -56.62 25.09
CA LYS A 358 24.84 -58.07 24.82
C LYS A 358 24.04 -58.34 23.55
N GLY A 359 24.72 -58.90 22.55
CA GLY A 359 24.10 -59.40 21.33
C GLY A 359 23.63 -60.84 21.48
N GLY A 360 22.97 -61.34 20.42
CA GLY A 360 22.84 -62.77 20.17
C GLY A 360 21.51 -63.19 19.58
N ARG A 361 21.55 -63.45 18.26
CA ARG A 361 20.58 -64.13 17.37
C ARG A 361 19.33 -63.38 16.94
#